data_AF-A0ABD3U9G1-F1
#
_entry.id   AF-A0ABD3U9G1-F1
#
_cell.length_a   1.000
_cell.length_b   1.000
_cell.length_c   1.000
_cell.angle_alpha   90.00
_cell.angle_beta   90.00
_cell.angle_gamma   90.00
#
_symmetry.space_group_name_H-M   'P 1'
#
loop_
_entity.id
_entity.type
_entity.pdbx_description
1 polymer ?
#
loop_
_entity_poly.entity_id
_entity_poly.type
_entity_poly.pdbx_seq_one_letter_code
_entity_poly.pdbx_strand_id
1 'polypeptide(L)'
;MDSTFKVVQITTIFLCFFALNVVTATRPTSTLATRLKLDKDEGSTNCWESLFELQSCTGEVVLFFLNGETYLGPACCRAIKVIERDCWPTMLGSLGYTSEEGDILRGYCDASDSTPPSSPKHN
;
A
#
# COMPACT_ATOMS: atom_id res chain seq x y z
N MET A 1 -26.48 -37.42 -15.68
CA MET A 1 -26.70 -36.50 -14.55
C MET A 1 -25.79 -35.27 -14.70
N ASP A 2 -25.77 -34.54 -15.84
CA ASP A 2 -24.41 -34.11 -16.26
C ASP A 2 -24.13 -32.77 -16.95
N SER A 3 -25.08 -32.02 -17.49
CA SER A 3 -24.71 -30.76 -18.17
C SER A 3 -25.54 -29.57 -17.75
N THR A 4 -26.86 -29.70 -17.76
CA THR A 4 -27.78 -28.67 -17.26
C THR A 4 -27.55 -28.33 -15.79
N PHE A 5 -27.26 -29.32 -14.94
CA PHE A 5 -26.93 -29.08 -13.53
C PHE A 5 -25.61 -28.30 -13.36
N LYS A 6 -24.58 -28.63 -14.15
CA LYS A 6 -23.29 -27.93 -14.13
C LYS A 6 -23.41 -26.50 -14.66
N VAL A 7 -24.19 -26.29 -15.72
CA VAL A 7 -24.46 -24.94 -16.27
C VAL A 7 -25.18 -24.07 -15.24
N VAL A 8 -26.21 -24.59 -14.57
CA VAL A 8 -26.93 -23.86 -13.51
C VAL A 8 -26.01 -23.53 -12.33
N GLN A 9 -25.13 -24.44 -11.93
CA GLN A 9 -24.17 -24.17 -10.86
C GLN A 9 -23.15 -23.10 -11.26
N ILE A 10 -22.58 -23.18 -12.47
CA ILE A 10 -21.60 -22.19 -12.97
C ILE A 10 -22.22 -20.80 -13.09
N THR A 11 -23.43 -20.68 -13.64
CA THR A 11 -24.11 -19.38 -13.76
C THR A 11 -24.47 -18.80 -12.40
N THR A 12 -24.89 -19.63 -11.44
CA THR A 12 -25.17 -19.20 -10.07
C THR A 12 -23.89 -18.71 -9.37
N ILE A 13 -22.78 -19.44 -9.50
CA ILE A 13 -21.48 -19.05 -8.93
C ILE A 13 -20.99 -17.74 -9.53
N PHE A 14 -21.05 -17.58 -10.85
CA PHE A 14 -20.66 -16.34 -11.52
C PHE A 14 -21.50 -15.14 -11.04
N LEU A 15 -22.83 -15.29 -10.97
CA LEU A 15 -23.72 -14.25 -10.46
C LEU A 15 -23.43 -13.91 -8.99
N CYS A 16 -23.18 -14.92 -8.15
CA CYS A 16 -22.79 -14.70 -6.74
C CYS A 16 -21.45 -13.98 -6.64
N PHE A 17 -20.45 -14.32 -7.46
CA PHE A 17 -19.16 -13.62 -7.49
C PHE A 17 -19.32 -12.17 -7.92
N PHE A 18 -20.09 -11.88 -8.97
CA PHE A 18 -20.37 -10.50 -9.37
C PHE A 18 -21.11 -9.71 -8.28
N ALA A 19 -22.10 -10.31 -7.62
CA ALA A 19 -22.83 -9.68 -6.51
C ALA A 19 -21.94 -9.43 -5.28
N LEU A 20 -21.06 -10.38 -4.93
CA LEU A 20 -20.07 -10.22 -3.86
C LEU A 20 -19.11 -9.05 -4.18
N ASN A 21 -18.66 -8.92 -5.43
CA ASN A 21 -17.82 -7.80 -5.84
C ASN A 21 -18.55 -6.45 -5.75
N VAL A 22 -19.83 -6.39 -6.12
CA VAL A 22 -20.70 -5.19 -5.96
C VAL A 22 -20.91 -4.83 -4.49
N VAL A 23 -21.07 -5.83 -3.61
CA VAL A 23 -21.18 -5.62 -2.15
C VAL A 23 -19.84 -5.21 -1.53
N THR A 24 -18.70 -5.67 -2.06
CA THR A 24 -17.39 -5.18 -1.62
C THR A 24 -17.06 -3.77 -2.13
N ALA A 25 -17.68 -3.33 -3.23
CA ALA A 25 -17.53 -1.97 -3.74
C ALA A 25 -18.30 -0.91 -2.91
N THR A 26 -19.14 -1.33 -1.96
CA THR A 26 -19.90 -0.44 -1.08
C THR A 26 -19.51 -0.55 0.40
N ARG A 27 -18.46 -1.32 0.74
CA ARG A 27 -17.88 -1.23 2.07
C ARG A 27 -17.11 0.09 2.16
N PRO A 28 -17.54 1.03 3.01
CA PRO A 28 -16.89 2.31 3.09
C PRO A 28 -15.45 2.08 3.52
N THR A 29 -14.53 2.74 2.82
CA THR A 29 -13.13 2.98 3.22
C THR A 29 -13.01 3.56 4.64
N SER A 30 -14.13 3.91 5.28
CA SER A 30 -14.24 4.42 6.63
C SER A 30 -13.61 3.51 7.69
N THR A 31 -13.62 2.18 7.57
CA THR A 31 -13.06 1.32 8.66
C THR A 31 -11.55 1.46 8.78
N LEU A 32 -10.84 1.54 7.64
CA LEU A 32 -9.40 1.78 7.59
C LEU A 32 -9.11 3.26 7.87
N ALA A 33 -9.85 4.18 7.25
CA ALA A 33 -9.68 5.62 7.46
C ALA A 33 -9.92 6.06 8.91
N THR A 34 -10.86 5.44 9.61
CA THR A 34 -11.14 5.69 11.04
C THR A 34 -10.02 5.14 11.91
N ARG A 35 -9.41 4.00 11.54
CA ARG A 35 -8.26 3.43 12.27
C ARG A 35 -7.00 4.27 12.08
N LEU A 36 -6.83 4.85 10.90
CA LEU A 36 -5.71 5.71 10.54
C LEU A 36 -5.90 7.18 10.95
N LYS A 37 -7.05 7.53 11.57
CA LYS A 37 -7.39 8.88 12.06
C LYS A 37 -7.12 10.00 11.04
N LEU A 38 -7.49 9.79 9.77
CA LEU A 38 -7.28 10.80 8.72
C LEU A 38 -7.96 12.14 9.00
N ASP A 39 -8.99 12.17 9.85
CA ASP A 39 -9.84 13.35 10.07
C ASP A 39 -9.39 14.24 11.24
N LYS A 40 -8.33 13.88 12.00
CA LYS A 40 -8.11 14.50 13.32
C LYS A 40 -6.69 14.97 13.69
N ASP A 41 -5.69 14.79 12.84
CA ASP A 41 -4.32 15.23 13.15
C ASP A 41 -3.77 16.08 12.00
N GLU A 42 -3.54 17.38 12.21
CA GLU A 42 -3.02 18.33 11.21
C GLU A 42 -1.62 17.94 10.65
N GLY A 43 -0.92 17.01 11.30
CA GLY A 43 0.31 16.40 10.78
C GLY A 43 0.10 15.09 9.98
N SER A 44 -1.02 14.39 10.19
CA SER A 44 -1.38 13.13 9.51
C SER A 44 -2.10 13.38 8.18
N THR A 45 -2.90 14.45 8.10
CA THR A 45 -3.69 14.81 6.91
C THR A 45 -2.84 14.92 5.65
N ASN A 46 -1.62 15.46 5.76
CA ASN A 46 -0.72 15.71 4.62
C ASN A 46 -0.09 14.41 4.07
N CYS A 47 0.05 13.39 4.92
CA CYS A 47 0.70 12.14 4.55
C CYS A 47 -0.21 11.20 3.78
N TRP A 48 -1.48 11.17 4.18
CA TRP A 48 -2.48 10.45 3.41
C TRP A 48 -2.80 11.13 2.09
N GLU A 49 -2.86 12.47 2.06
CA GLU A 49 -3.00 13.23 0.82
C GLU A 49 -1.85 12.93 -0.15
N SER A 50 -0.60 12.98 0.33
CA SER A 50 0.58 12.63 -0.47
C SER A 50 0.54 11.18 -0.96
N LEU A 51 -0.05 10.27 -0.17
CA LEU A 51 -0.22 8.87 -0.58
C LEU A 51 -1.26 8.72 -1.69
N PHE A 52 -2.37 9.47 -1.61
CA PHE A 52 -3.37 9.51 -2.68
C PHE A 52 -2.81 10.18 -3.94
N GLU A 53 -1.99 11.21 -3.80
CA GLU A 53 -1.26 11.81 -4.92
C GLU A 53 -0.34 10.76 -5.58
N LEU A 54 0.43 10.01 -4.78
CA LEU A 54 1.26 8.91 -5.29
C LEU A 54 0.42 7.79 -5.96
N GLN A 55 -0.77 7.50 -5.45
CA GLN A 55 -1.69 6.54 -6.09
C GLN A 55 -2.09 7.01 -7.49
N SER A 56 -2.35 8.30 -7.68
CA SER A 56 -2.67 8.86 -9.01
C SER A 56 -1.53 8.68 -10.02
N CYS A 57 -0.29 8.63 -9.53
CA CYS A 57 0.94 8.42 -10.29
C CYS A 57 1.22 6.97 -10.69
N THR A 58 0.37 6.01 -10.32
CA THR A 58 0.60 4.57 -10.58
C THR A 58 0.89 4.31 -12.06
N GLY A 59 0.22 5.02 -12.97
CA GLY A 59 0.47 4.91 -14.41
C GLY A 59 1.89 5.33 -14.80
N GLU A 60 2.38 6.46 -14.29
CA GLU A 60 3.73 6.96 -14.54
C GLU A 60 4.80 6.03 -13.94
N VAL A 61 4.58 5.53 -12.72
CA VAL A 61 5.49 4.61 -12.03
C VAL A 61 5.59 3.28 -12.80
N VAL A 62 4.46 2.70 -13.20
CA VAL A 62 4.45 1.45 -13.97
C VAL A 62 5.12 1.65 -15.33
N LEU A 63 4.84 2.75 -16.02
CA LEU A 63 5.43 3.05 -17.32
C LEU A 63 6.95 3.26 -17.23
N PHE A 64 7.42 3.91 -16.16
CA PHE A 64 8.84 4.12 -15.85
C PHE A 64 9.59 2.78 -15.79
N PHE A 65 9.05 1.80 -15.07
CA PHE A 65 9.68 0.47 -14.95
C PHE A 65 9.52 -0.39 -16.20
N LEU A 66 8.39 -0.31 -16.91
CA LEU A 66 8.13 -1.15 -18.09
C LEU A 66 8.90 -0.71 -19.33
N ASN A 67 9.04 0.59 -19.56
CA ASN A 67 9.64 1.13 -20.78
C ASN A 67 11.05 1.67 -20.55
N GLY A 68 11.48 1.82 -19.30
CA GLY A 68 12.69 2.58 -18.96
C GLY A 68 12.55 4.07 -19.28
N GLU A 69 11.32 4.55 -19.51
CA GLU A 69 11.00 5.94 -19.73
C GLU A 69 11.25 6.72 -18.44
N THR A 70 11.94 7.85 -18.52
CA THR A 70 12.47 8.54 -17.34
C THR A 70 11.51 9.57 -16.73
N TYR A 71 10.26 9.62 -17.18
CA TYR A 71 9.36 10.71 -16.83
C TYR A 71 8.39 10.33 -15.72
N LEU A 72 8.83 10.60 -14.49
CA LEU A 72 7.94 10.88 -13.37
C LEU A 72 7.69 12.39 -13.32
N GLY A 73 6.42 12.78 -13.30
CA GLY A 73 6.00 14.17 -13.16
C GLY A 73 6.52 14.80 -11.87
N PRO A 74 6.70 16.14 -11.83
CA PRO A 74 7.14 16.84 -10.63
C PRO A 74 6.24 16.62 -9.41
N ALA A 75 4.94 16.43 -9.64
CA ALA A 75 3.95 16.08 -8.61
C ALA A 75 4.24 14.68 -8.04
N CYS A 76 4.38 13.67 -8.89
CA CYS A 76 4.71 12.31 -8.49
C CYS A 76 6.03 12.22 -7.73
N CYS A 77 7.08 12.87 -8.22
CA CYS A 77 8.37 12.93 -7.52
C CYS A 77 8.26 13.61 -6.15
N ARG A 78 7.40 14.63 -6.01
CA ARG A 78 7.19 15.32 -4.75
C ARG A 78 6.44 14.41 -3.77
N ALA A 79 5.38 13.75 -4.21
CA ALA A 79 4.61 12.80 -3.42
C ALA A 79 5.50 11.67 -2.88
N ILE A 80 6.34 11.06 -3.72
CA ILE A 80 7.31 10.03 -3.30
C ILE A 80 8.23 10.56 -2.19
N LYS A 81 8.84 11.74 -2.38
CA LYS A 81 9.76 12.33 -1.40
C LYS A 81 9.08 12.59 -0.06
N VAL A 82 7.86 13.13 -0.07
CA VAL A 82 7.09 13.41 1.14
C VAL A 82 6.76 12.10 1.86
N ILE A 83 6.36 11.06 1.13
CA ILE A 83 6.05 9.76 1.71
C ILE A 83 7.28 9.13 2.38
N GLU A 84 8.41 9.10 1.69
CA GLU A 84 9.64 8.45 2.18
C GLU A 84 10.26 9.18 3.37
N ARG A 85 10.24 10.50 3.38
CA ARG A 85 10.99 11.30 4.35
C ARG A 85 10.14 11.80 5.51
N ASP A 86 8.97 12.31 5.20
CA ASP A 86 8.16 13.07 6.15
C ASP A 86 7.05 12.20 6.73
N CYS A 87 6.56 11.22 5.96
CA CYS A 87 5.41 10.42 6.37
C CYS A 87 5.75 9.07 6.96
N TRP A 88 6.82 8.42 6.52
CA TRP A 88 7.21 7.12 7.07
C TRP A 88 7.33 7.13 8.61
N PRO A 89 7.97 8.13 9.26
CA PRO A 89 8.05 8.19 10.72
C PRO A 89 6.67 8.36 11.39
N THR A 90 5.80 9.20 10.81
CA THR A 90 4.46 9.51 11.36
C THR A 90 3.45 8.38 11.13
N MET A 91 3.56 7.67 10.02
CA MET A 91 2.68 6.54 9.68
C MET A 91 2.87 5.37 10.65
N LEU A 92 4.11 5.12 11.10
CA LEU A 92 4.39 4.16 12.18
C LEU A 92 3.73 4.57 13.50
N GLY A 93 3.51 5.87 13.73
CA GLY A 93 2.69 6.41 14.81
C GLY A 93 1.27 5.87 14.84
N SER A 94 0.67 5.59 13.68
CA SER A 94 -0.66 4.97 13.61
C SER A 94 -0.68 3.53 14.14
N LEU A 95 0.48 2.89 14.23
CA LEU A 95 0.66 1.54 14.82
C LEU A 95 1.10 1.59 16.29
N GLY A 96 1.27 2.79 16.86
CA GLY A 96 1.68 2.99 18.25
C GLY A 96 3.18 3.16 18.47
N TYR A 97 3.98 3.29 17.41
CA TYR A 97 5.42 3.59 17.52
C TYR A 97 5.67 5.09 17.56
N THR A 98 6.73 5.50 18.25
CA THR A 98 7.23 6.87 18.18
C THR A 98 8.13 7.09 16.97
N SER A 99 8.38 8.35 16.60
CA SER A 99 9.33 8.67 15.52
C SER A 99 10.74 8.14 15.83
N GLU A 100 11.16 8.19 17.10
CA GLU A 100 12.47 7.70 17.53
C GLU A 100 12.58 6.17 17.38
N GLU A 101 11.55 5.43 17.79
CA GLU A 101 11.48 3.98 17.57
C GLU A 101 11.48 3.63 16.08
N GLY A 102 10.78 4.41 15.25
CA GLY A 102 10.79 4.24 13.79
C GLY A 102 12.18 4.45 13.16
N ASP A 103 12.94 5.42 13.66
CA ASP A 103 14.31 5.68 13.22
C ASP A 103 15.28 4.57 13.67
N ILE A 104 15.12 4.05 14.88
CA ILE A 104 15.89 2.89 15.39
C ILE A 104 15.61 1.66 14.53
N LEU A 105 14.33 1.37 14.25
CA LEU A 105 13.95 0.23 13.41
C LEU A 105 14.51 0.35 11.99
N ARG A 106 14.51 1.55 11.40
CA ARG A 106 15.13 1.80 10.09
C ARG A 106 16.63 1.50 10.11
N GLY A 107 17.34 2.04 11.10
CA GLY A 107 18.78 1.77 11.25
C GLY A 107 19.10 0.28 11.43
N TYR A 108 18.24 -0.47 12.13
CA TYR A 108 18.39 -1.93 12.27
C TYR A 108 18.24 -2.67 10.93
N CYS A 109 17.25 -2.30 10.12
CA CYS A 109 17.02 -2.89 8.80
C CYS A 109 18.15 -2.56 7.82
N ASP A 110 18.59 -1.30 7.77
CA ASP A 110 19.71 -0.89 6.91
C ASP A 110 21.00 -1.67 7.23
N ALA A 111 21.27 -1.91 8.53
CA ALA A 111 22.40 -2.71 8.98
C ALA A 111 22.24 -4.20 8.61
N SER A 112 21.02 -4.74 8.71
CA SER A 112 20.71 -6.12 8.35
C SER A 112 20.93 -6.39 6.85
N ASP A 113 20.51 -5.45 5.99
CA ASP A 113 20.67 -5.55 4.53
C ASP A 113 22.13 -5.37 4.08
N SER A 114 22.93 -4.63 4.86
CA SER A 114 24.36 -4.43 4.59
C SER A 114 25.24 -5.64 4.96
N THR A 115 24.68 -6.64 5.65
CA THR A 115 25.37 -7.91 5.90
C THR A 115 25.06 -8.87 4.76
N PRO A 116 26.04 -9.37 3.98
CA PRO A 116 25.79 -10.41 2.99
C PRO A 116 25.09 -11.58 3.69
N PRO A 117 24.11 -12.27 3.06
CA PRO A 117 23.47 -13.42 3.68
C PRO A 117 24.56 -14.43 4.04
N SER A 118 24.91 -14.49 5.33
CA SER A 118 25.85 -15.48 5.82
C SER A 118 25.17 -16.81 5.62
N SER A 119 25.61 -17.53 4.60
CA SER A 119 25.31 -18.95 4.45
C SER A 119 25.55 -19.61 5.80
N PRO A 120 24.67 -20.52 6.27
CA PRO A 120 24.83 -21.14 7.57
C PRO A 120 26.21 -21.79 7.65
N LYS A 121 27.10 -21.29 8.52
CA LYS A 121 28.28 -22.05 8.90
C LYS A 121 27.80 -23.17 9.81
N HIS A 122 27.62 -24.34 9.20
CA HIS A 122 27.54 -25.60 9.90
C HIS A 122 28.89 -25.82 10.63
N ASN A 123 28.87 -25.89 11.95
CA ASN A 123 29.92 -26.51 12.76
C ASN A 123 29.24 -27.37 13.82
#